data_AF-A0A3D5XPL2-F1
#
_entry.id   AF-A0A3D5XPL2-F1
#
_cell.length_a   1.000
_cell.length_b   1.000
_cell.length_c   1.000
_cell.angle_alpha   90.00
_cell.angle_beta   90.00
_cell.angle_gamma   90.00
#
_symmetry.space_group_name_H-M   'P 1'
#
loop_
_entity.id
_entity.type
_entity.pdbx_description
1 polymer ?
#
loop_
_entity_poly.entity_id
_entity_poly.type
_entity_poly.pdbx_seq_one_letter_code
_entity_poly.pdbx_strand_id
1 'polypeptide(L)' 'MTGDNEVVSVKIDEELLEKDNKEILEDLLQVAFNDASKKAKEDRESKLQGLAGGMGLPGMF' A
#
# COMPACT_ATOMS: atom_id res chain seq x y z
N MET A 1 4.95 -2.03 -0.78
CA MET A 1 4.60 -2.09 0.65
C MET A 1 3.89 -3.41 0.91
N THR A 2 4.08 -4.03 2.07
CA THR A 2 3.37 -5.26 2.48
C THR A 2 2.05 -4.92 3.20
N GLY A 3 1.19 -5.92 3.40
CA GLY A 3 -0.05 -5.79 4.19
C GLY A 3 0.17 -5.47 5.68
N ASP A 4 1.41 -5.54 6.15
CA ASP A 4 1.85 -5.20 7.50
C ASP A 4 2.42 -3.77 7.59
N ASN A 5 2.21 -2.95 6.56
CA ASN A 5 2.74 -1.59 6.41
C ASN A 5 4.28 -1.52 6.29
N GLU A 6 4.93 -2.58 5.83
CA GLU A 6 6.38 -2.57 5.61
C GLU A 6 6.74 -2.09 4.20
N VAL A 7 7.70 -1.16 4.10
CA VAL A 7 8.22 -0.68 2.81
C VAL A 7 9.27 -1.66 2.29
N VAL A 8 9.00 -2.30 1.15
CA VAL A 8 9.90 -3.29 0.54
C VAL A 8 10.95 -2.65 -0.37
N SER A 9 10.55 -1.61 -1.10
CA SER A 9 11.44 -0.90 -2.03
C SER A 9 10.88 0.48 -2.36
N VAL A 10 11.78 1.42 -2.63
CA VAL A 10 11.47 2.74 -3.20
C VAL A 10 12.28 2.88 -4.48
N LYS A 11 11.64 3.34 -5.55
CA LYS A 11 12.29 3.67 -6.82
C LYS A 11 11.91 5.09 -7.19
N ILE A 12 12.91 5.89 -7.48
CA ILE A 12 12.76 7.30 -7.83
C ILE A 12 13.39 7.47 -9.21
N ASP A 13 12.71 8.20 -10.09
CA ASP A 13 13.24 8.55 -11.40
C ASP A 13 14.46 9.47 -11.23
N GLU A 14 15.49 9.31 -12.07
CA GLU A 14 16.73 10.09 -11.97
C GLU A 14 16.48 11.59 -12.12
N GLU A 15 15.51 11.97 -12.95
CA GLU A 15 15.14 13.37 -13.16
C GLU A 15 14.65 14.04 -11.86
N LEU A 16 13.97 13.29 -10.99
CA LEU A 16 13.44 13.82 -9.73
C LEU A 16 14.51 14.04 -8.65
N LEU A 17 15.74 13.56 -8.87
CA LEU A 17 16.86 13.74 -7.94
C LEU A 17 17.58 15.08 -8.14
N GLU A 18 17.23 15.84 -9.17
CA GLU A 18 17.75 17.18 -9.38
C GLU A 18 17.34 18.14 -8.25
N LYS A 19 18.23 19.08 -7.89
CA LYS A 19 18.01 20.02 -6.77
C LYS A 19 16.72 20.80 -6.89
N ASP A 20 16.36 21.18 -8.12
CA ASP A 20 15.21 22.02 -8.40
C ASP A 20 13.88 21.23 -8.28
N ASN A 21 13.95 19.89 -8.23
CA ASN A 21 12.79 19.00 -8.14
C ASN A 21 12.46 18.54 -6.72
N LYS A 22 13.13 19.10 -5.69
CA LYS A 22 12.94 18.69 -4.29
C LYS A 22 11.47 18.70 -3.85
N GLU A 23 10.76 19.81 -4.07
CA GLU A 23 9.37 19.96 -3.63
C GLU A 23 8.45 18.96 -4.34
N ILE A 24 8.68 18.75 -5.64
CA ILE A 24 7.93 17.79 -6.45
C ILE A 24 8.19 16.36 -5.96
N LEU A 25 9.45 16.01 -5.65
CA LEU A 25 9.80 14.70 -5.13
C LEU A 25 9.14 14.43 -3.76
N GLU A 26 9.15 15.41 -2.86
CA GLU A 26 8.51 15.32 -1.55
C GLU A 26 6.99 15.07 -1.68
N ASP A 27 6.31 15.83 -2.56
CA ASP A 27 4.89 15.68 -2.83
C ASP A 27 4.55 14.30 -3.43
N LEU A 28 5.33 13.85 -4.41
CA LEU A 28 5.14 12.55 -5.05
C LEU A 28 5.36 11.39 -4.06
N LEU A 29 6.37 11.49 -3.20
CA LEU A 29 6.59 10.51 -2.14
C LEU A 29 5.40 10.45 -1.18
N GLN A 30 4.90 11.60 -0.73
CA GLN A 30 3.71 11.65 0.14
C GLN A 30 2.52 10.94 -0.52
N VAL A 31 2.23 11.24 -1.79
CA VAL A 31 1.14 10.61 -2.53
C VAL A 31 1.36 9.10 -2.66
N ALA A 32 2.55 8.68 -3.06
CA ALA A 32 2.89 7.27 -3.26
C ALA A 32 2.79 6.45 -1.98
N PHE A 33 3.27 6.97 -0.83
CA PHE A 33 3.17 6.27 0.45
C PHE A 33 1.72 6.14 0.93
N ASN A 34 0.91 7.19 0.76
CA ASN A 34 -0.51 7.15 1.13
C ASN A 34 -1.29 6.14 0.27
N ASP A 35 -1.07 6.15 -1.05
CA ASP A 35 -1.69 5.19 -1.97
C ASP A 35 -1.25 3.75 -1.69
N ALA A 36 0.05 3.52 -1.47
CA ALA A 36 0.58 2.20 -1.12
C ALA A 36 -0.01 1.67 0.21
N SER A 37 -0.14 2.54 1.22
CA SER A 37 -0.75 2.18 2.51
C SER A 37 -2.23 1.81 2.37
N LYS A 38 -2.97 2.58 1.57
CA LYS A 38 -4.37 2.31 1.28
C LYS A 38 -4.54 0.96 0.58
N LYS A 39 -3.77 0.70 -0.48
CA LYS A 39 -3.81 -0.57 -1.21
C LYS A 39 -3.41 -1.76 -0.34
N ALA A 40 -2.41 -1.61 0.53
CA ALA A 40 -1.99 -2.65 1.46
C ALA A 40 -3.12 -3.02 2.44
N LYS A 41 -3.84 -2.02 2.95
CA LYS A 41 -5.01 -2.23 3.81
C LYS A 41 -6.16 -2.92 3.06
N GLU A 42 -6.47 -2.46 1.85
CA GLU A 42 -7.52 -3.05 1.02
C GLU A 42 -7.22 -4.53 0.68
N ASP A 43 -5.98 -4.86 0.32
CA ASP A 43 -5.56 -6.25 0.05
C ASP A 43 -5.69 -7.13 1.32
N ARG A 44 -5.30 -6.61 2.49
CA ARG A 44 -5.48 -7.30 3.77
C ARG A 44 -6.96 -7.56 4.09
N GLU A 45 -7.80 -6.54 3.95
CA GLU A 45 -9.24 -6.65 4.18
C GLU A 45 -9.90 -7.62 3.20
N SER A 46 -9.52 -7.57 1.92
CA SER A 46 -10.01 -8.50 0.89
C SER A 46 -9.66 -9.95 1.22
N LYS A 47 -8.43 -10.23 1.66
CA LYS A 47 -8.02 -11.58 2.09
C LYS A 47 -8.80 -12.05 3.31
N LEU A 48 -9.02 -11.18 4.30
CA LEU A 48 -9.83 -11.51 5.48
C LEU A 48 -11.29 -11.80 5.11
N GLN A 49 -11.89 -11.01 4.21
CA GLN A 49 -13.24 -11.25 3.69
C GLN A 49 -13.32 -12.55 2.89
N GLY A 50 -12.33 -12.83 2.04
CA GLY A 50 -12.25 -14.08 1.29
C GLY A 50 -12.14 -15.32 2.19
N LEU A 51 -11.38 -15.21 3.29
CA LEU A 51 -11.30 -16.25 4.31
C LEU A 51 -12.63 -16.41 5.06
N ALA A 52 -13.26 -15.32 5.49
CA ALA A 52 -14.56 -15.35 6.18
C ALA A 52 -15.71 -15.84 5.26
N GLY A 53 -15.63 -15.57 3.95
CA GLY A 53 -16.61 -16.01 2.96
C GLY A 53 -16.39 -17.43 2.44
N GLY A 54 -15.13 -17.90 2.40
CA GLY A 54 -14.78 -19.28 2.00
C GLY A 54 -14.82 -20.28 3.16
N MET A 55 -14.59 -19.81 4.39
CA MET A 55 -14.82 -20.55 5.61
C MET A 55 -16.20 -20.15 6.11
N GLY A 56 -17.26 -20.68 5.49
CA GLY A 56 -18.60 -20.60 6.08
C GLY A 56 -18.46 -20.98 7.55
N LEU A 57 -18.61 -20.00 8.44
CA LEU A 57 -18.31 -20.15 9.86
C LEU A 57 -18.99 -21.44 10.34
N PRO A 58 -18.22 -22.49 10.73
CA PRO A 58 -18.80 -23.73 11.16
C PRO A 58 -19.67 -23.45 12.40
N GLY A 59 -20.99 -23.35 12.21
CA GLY A 59 -21.94 -23.08 13.29
C GLY A 59 -22.98 -21.97 13.08
N MET A 60 -23.24 -21.45 11.87
CA MET A 60 -24.40 -20.56 11.62
C MET A 60 -25.63 -21.28 11.01
N PHE A 61 -26.03 -22.42 11.60
CA PHE A 61 -27.37 -23.00 11.44
C PHE A 61 -28.05 -23.09 12.82
#